data_AF-A0A6M3LCB8-F1
#
_entry.id   AF-A0A6M3LCB8-F1
#
_cell.length_a   1.000
_cell.length_b   1.000
_cell.length_c   1.000
_cell.angle_alpha   90.00
_cell.angle_beta   90.00
_cell.angle_gamma   90.00
#
_symmetry.space_group_name_H-M   'P 1'
#
loop_
_entity.id
_entity.type
_entity.pdbx_description
1 polymer ?
#
loop_
_entity_poly.entity_id
_entity_poly.type
_entity_poly.pdbx_seq_one_letter_code
_entity_poly.pdbx_strand_id
1 'polypeptide(L)' 'MKRTFEDFLMEQHCLEYTGSKDLALEAFTQWLEDLEIEDWLNYGQRYGIERAIQAIDKVQEILRENRKEAK' A
#
# COMPACT_ATOMS: atom_id res chain seq x y z
N MET A 1 -10.62 -6.53 -4.67
CA MET A 1 -10.07 -7.02 -3.40
C MET A 1 -9.45 -5.83 -2.67
N LYS A 2 -9.64 -5.64 -1.36
CA LYS A 2 -8.96 -4.54 -0.64
C LYS A 2 -7.48 -4.93 -0.46
N ARG A 3 -6.56 -4.10 -0.96
CA ARG A 3 -5.10 -4.27 -0.76
C ARG A 3 -4.79 -4.28 0.74
N THR A 4 -4.17 -5.35 1.21
CA THR A 4 -3.77 -5.52 2.61
C THR A 4 -2.47 -4.78 2.90
N PHE A 5 -2.06 -4.73 4.16
CA PHE A 5 -0.74 -4.17 4.52
C PHE A 5 0.40 -5.06 4.02
N GLU A 6 0.20 -6.39 4.05
CA GLU A 6 1.16 -7.35 3.51
C GLU A 6 1.36 -7.17 2.00
N ASP A 7 0.28 -6.97 1.23
CA ASP A 7 0.38 -6.65 -0.21
C ASP A 7 1.17 -5.35 -0.43
N PHE A 8 0.96 -4.34 0.41
CA PHE A 8 1.72 -3.09 0.34
C PHE A 8 3.21 -3.30 0.60
N LEU A 9 3.55 -4.08 1.64
CA LEU A 9 4.94 -4.39 1.97
C LEU A 9 5.62 -5.19 0.86
N MET A 10 4.91 -6.17 0.27
CA MET A 10 5.42 -6.92 -0.87
C MET A 10 5.72 -5.99 -2.05
N GLU A 11 4.86 -5.02 -2.34
CA GLU A 11 5.11 -4.04 -3.38
C GLU A 11 6.32 -3.15 -3.06
N GLN A 12 6.50 -2.73 -1.80
CA GLN A 12 7.69 -1.96 -1.39
C GLN A 12 8.97 -2.78 -1.56
N HIS A 13 8.97 -4.03 -1.09
CA HIS A 13 10.07 -4.95 -1.30
C HIS A 13 10.39 -5.11 -2.78
N CYS A 14 9.38 -5.34 -3.63
CA CYS A 14 9.56 -5.48 -5.07
C CYS A 14 10.13 -4.23 -5.76
N LEU A 15 9.88 -3.02 -5.24
CA LEU A 15 10.44 -1.78 -5.79
C LEU A 15 11.95 -1.66 -5.54
N GLU A 16 12.41 -2.18 -4.41
CA GLU A 16 13.81 -2.11 -3.98
C GLU A 16 14.60 -3.38 -4.33
N TYR A 17 13.90 -4.45 -4.67
CA TYR A 17 14.49 -5.74 -4.97
C TYR A 17 15.25 -5.73 -6.30
N THR A 18 16.55 -5.99 -6.21
CA THR A 18 17.47 -6.01 -7.36
C THR A 18 17.83 -7.42 -7.83
N GLY A 19 17.32 -8.46 -7.17
CA GLY A 19 17.55 -9.85 -7.53
C GLY A 19 16.59 -10.39 -8.61
N SER A 20 16.62 -11.71 -8.82
CA SER A 20 15.77 -12.37 -9.81
C SER A 20 14.32 -12.48 -9.34
N LYS A 21 13.35 -12.09 -10.19
CA LYS A 21 11.93 -11.96 -9.82
C LYS A 21 11.29 -13.23 -9.23
N ASP A 22 11.79 -14.40 -9.63
CA ASP A 22 11.41 -15.71 -9.12
C ASP A 22 11.80 -15.93 -7.65
N LEU A 23 12.80 -15.20 -7.16
CA LEU A 23 13.29 -15.26 -5.78
C LEU A 23 12.77 -14.12 -4.90
N ALA A 24 12.02 -13.16 -5.46
CA ALA A 24 11.50 -12.01 -4.71
C ALA A 24 10.56 -12.43 -3.56
N LEU A 25 9.79 -13.51 -3.76
CA LEU A 25 8.88 -14.02 -2.72
C LEU A 25 9.65 -14.68 -1.57
N GLU A 26 10.71 -15.43 -1.87
CA GLU A 26 11.56 -16.02 -0.83
C GLU A 26 12.36 -14.94 -0.09
N ALA A 27 12.89 -13.96 -0.83
CA ALA A 27 13.61 -12.82 -0.28
C ALA A 27 12.72 -11.91 0.58
N PHE A 28 11.42 -11.88 0.33
CA PHE A 28 10.48 -11.06 1.11
C PHE A 28 10.47 -11.44 2.59
N THR A 29 10.51 -12.74 2.91
CA THR A 29 10.49 -13.19 4.31
C THR A 29 11.73 -12.71 5.06
N GLN A 30 12.91 -12.86 4.44
CA GLN A 30 14.16 -12.36 5.01
C GLN A 30 14.13 -10.83 5.16
N TRP A 31 13.64 -10.13 4.14
CA TRP A 31 13.51 -8.67 4.18
C TRP A 31 12.64 -8.20 5.35
N LEU A 32 11.54 -8.89 5.67
CA LEU A 32 10.70 -8.57 6.83
C LEU A 32 11.44 -8.75 8.17
N GLU A 33 12.30 -9.76 8.27
CA GLU A 33 13.13 -9.99 9.46
C GLU A 33 14.24 -8.94 9.61
N ASP A 34 14.70 -8.40 8.48
CA ASP A 34 15.75 -7.38 8.43
C ASP A 34 15.23 -5.95 8.71
N LEU A 35 13.91 -5.73 8.72
CA LEU A 35 13.32 -4.41 8.98
C LEU A 35 13.51 -3.97 10.44
N GLU A 36 14.02 -2.76 10.63
CA GLU A 36 14.07 -2.13 11.95
C GLU A 36 12.68 -1.60 12.37
N ILE A 37 12.50 -1.33 13.66
CA ILE A 37 11.22 -0.84 14.21
C ILE A 37 10.79 0.46 13.51
N GLU A 38 11.75 1.32 13.21
CA GLU A 38 11.57 2.58 12.50
C GLU A 38 11.03 2.35 11.08
N ASP A 39 11.49 1.31 10.38
CA ASP A 39 10.98 0.95 9.06
C ASP A 39 9.52 0.49 9.13
N TRP A 40 9.19 -0.34 10.11
CA TRP A 40 7.82 -0.77 10.37
C TRP A 40 6.88 0.41 10.61
N LEU A 41 7.32 1.39 11.40
CA LEU A 41 6.55 2.61 11.67
C LEU A 41 6.38 3.46 10.40
N ASN A 42 7.45 3.63 9.62
CA ASN A 42 7.42 4.38 8.36
C ASN A 42 6.47 3.73 7.34
N TYR A 43 6.58 2.41 7.13
CA TYR A 43 5.69 1.69 6.24
C TYR A 43 4.24 1.70 6.70
N GLY A 44 4.00 1.54 8.01
CA GLY A 44 2.67 1.65 8.60
C GLY A 44 2.03 3.02 8.36
N GLN A 45 2.81 4.09 8.55
CA GLN A 45 2.34 5.46 8.29
C GLN A 45 2.04 5.69 6.80
N ARG A 46 2.93 5.26 5.90
CA ARG A 46 2.73 5.38 4.45
C ARG A 46 1.48 4.65 3.98
N TYR A 47 1.30 3.40 4.42
CA TYR A 47 0.10 2.63 4.13
C TYR A 47 -1.16 3.32 4.66
N GLY A 48 -1.13 3.81 5.90
CA GLY A 48 -2.26 4.56 6.50
C GLY A 48 -2.64 5.80 5.69
N ILE A 49 -1.66 6.58 5.23
CA ILE A 49 -1.88 7.77 4.40
C ILE A 49 -2.48 7.38 3.03
N GLU A 50 -1.94 6.36 2.36
CA GLU A 50 -2.49 5.88 1.08
C GLU A 50 -3.97 5.47 1.22
N ARG A 51 -4.31 4.79 2.32
CA ARG A 51 -5.69 4.39 2.62
C ARG A 51 -6.61 5.59 2.88
N ALA A 52 -6.10 6.62 3.55
CA ALA A 52 -6.85 7.86 3.78
C ALA A 52 -7.13 8.61 2.47
N ILE A 53 -6.14 8.72 1.58
CA ILE A 53 -6.29 9.36 0.27
C ILE A 53 -7.34 8.61 -0.57
N GLN A 54 -7.24 7.28 -0.66
CA GLN A 54 -8.24 6.45 -1.38
C GLN A 54 -9.66 6.64 -0.84
N ALA A 55 -9.81 6.79 0.48
CA ALA A 55 -11.11 7.06 1.09
C ALA A 55 -11.64 8.45 0.71
N ILE A 56 -10.79 9.47 0.72
CA ILE A 56 -11.14 10.84 0.31
C ILE A 56 -11.56 10.86 -1.17
N ASP A 57 -10.81 10.23 -2.05
CA ASP A 57 -11.12 10.18 -3.49
C ASP A 57 -12.49 9.53 -3.73
N LYS A 58 -12.77 8.43 -3.04
CA LYS A 58 -14.07 7.76 -3.11
C LYS A 58 -15.22 8.66 -2.61
N VAL A 59 -15.01 9.41 -1.54
CA VAL A 59 -16.00 10.39 -1.06
C VAL A 59 -16.22 11.48 -2.11
N GLN A 60 -15.17 11.98 -2.75
CA GLN A 60 -15.28 12.99 -3.80
C GLN A 60 -16.06 12.47 -5.03
N GLU A 61 -15.84 11.21 -5.41
CA GLU A 61 -16.56 10.55 -6.50
C GLU A 61 -18.07 10.50 -6.21
N ILE A 62 -18.46 9.99 -5.03
CA ILE A 62 -19.87 9.95 -4.60
C ILE A 62 -20.50 11.36 -4.61
N LEU A 63 -19.78 12.37 -4.11
CA LEU A 63 -20.25 13.75 -4.11
C LEU A 63 -20.39 14.33 -5.53
N ARG A 64 -19.63 13.84 -6.51
CA ARG A 64 -19.78 14.25 -7.92
C ARG A 64 -20.99 13.58 -8.56
N GLU A 65 -21.23 12.30 -8.27
CA GLU A 65 -22.39 11.54 -8.77
C GLU A 65 -23.70 12.13 -8.26
N ASN A 66 -23.82 12.36 -6.95
CA ASN A 66 -25.01 12.96 -6.35
C ASN A 66 -25.34 14.36 -6.92
N ARG A 67 -24.32 15.13 -7.31
CA ARG A 67 -24.50 16.44 -7.94
C ARG A 67 -24.97 16.38 -9.39
N LYS A 68 -24.70 15.26 -10.10
CA LYS A 68 -25.22 15.03 -11.46
C LYS A 68 -26.68 14.59 -11.42
N GLU A 69 -27.06 13.76 -10.45
CA GLU A 69 -28.44 13.28 -10.29
C GLU A 69 -29.42 14.35 -9.78
N ALA A 70 -28.90 15.37 -9.09
CA ALA A 70 -29.70 16.50 -8.59
C ALA A 70 -29.96 17.61 -9.64
N LYS A 71 -29.47 17.45 -10.88
CA LYS A 71 -29.67 18.37 -12.01
C LYS A 71 -30.55 17.71 -13.07
#